data_AF-A0A847EC90-F1
#
_entry.id   AF-A0A847EC90-F1
#
_cell.length_a   1.000
_cell.length_b   1.000
_cell.length_c   1.000
_cell.angle_alpha   90.00
_cell.angle_beta   90.00
_cell.angle_gamma   90.00
#
_symmetry.space_group_name_H-M   'P 1'
#
loop_
_entity.id
_entity.type
_entity.pdbx_description
1 polymer ?
#
loop_
_entity_poly.entity_id
_entity_poly.type
_entity_poly.pdbx_seq_one_letter_code
_entity_poly.pdbx_strand_id
1 'polypeptide(L)' 'MINKAILIGRLGKDPEVRYTPDGTMVTNFNLATDEQWKDKNGEKVQKTEWHRIVTFGKLAEICGNYLVKGKM' A
#
# COMPACT_ATOMS: atom_id res chain seq x y z
N MET A 1 20.97 -4.16 -12.65
CA MET A 1 20.41 -2.96 -11.95
C MET A 1 19.40 -3.43 -10.92
N ILE A 2 19.31 -2.77 -9.76
CA ILE A 2 18.40 -3.15 -8.67
C ILE A 2 17.30 -2.08 -8.57
N ASN A 3 16.05 -2.51 -8.58
CA ASN A 3 14.91 -1.69 -8.19
C ASN A 3 14.26 -2.33 -6.97
N LYS A 4 14.33 -1.66 -5.81
CA LYS A 4 13.80 -2.13 -4.53
C LYS A 4 13.14 -0.97 -3.81
N ALA A 5 11.92 -1.19 -3.32
CA ALA A 5 11.20 -0.28 -2.45
C ALA A 5 10.77 -1.02 -1.17
N ILE A 6 10.83 -0.33 -0.03
CA ILE A 6 10.32 -0.79 1.26
C ILE A 6 9.39 0.30 1.76
N LEU A 7 8.11 -0.04 1.93
CA LEU A 7 7.08 0.91 2.35
C LEU A 7 6.43 0.41 3.63
N ILE A 8 6.20 1.31 4.58
CA ILE A 8 5.50 1.05 5.84
C ILE A 8 4.40 2.08 5.97
N GLY A 9 3.15 1.62 6.08
CA GLY A 9 2.00 2.50 6.05
C GLY A 9 0.71 1.81 6.45
N ARG A 10 -0.41 2.53 6.29
CA ARG A 10 -1.75 2.04 6.62
C ARG A 10 -2.62 1.93 5.38
N LEU A 11 -3.52 0.94 5.35
CA LEU A 11 -4.49 0.81 4.25
C LEU A 11 -5.54 1.93 4.31
N GLY A 12 -5.75 2.62 3.19
CA GLY A 12 -6.81 3.64 3.08
C GLY A 12 -8.22 3.05 2.98
N LYS A 13 -8.33 1.82 2.49
CA LYS A 13 -9.55 1.03 2.36
C LYS A 13 -9.23 -0.47 2.34
N ASP A 14 -10.26 -1.30 2.45
CA ASP A 14 -10.12 -2.75 2.34
C ASP A 14 -9.52 -3.14 0.97
N PRO A 15 -8.73 -4.22 0.92
CA PRO A 15 -8.14 -4.69 -0.33
C PRO A 15 -9.24 -5.16 -1.30
N GLU A 16 -9.00 -4.95 -2.59
CA GLU A 16 -9.89 -5.38 -3.65
C GLU A 16 -9.30 -6.58 -4.40
N VAL A 17 -9.96 -7.73 -4.29
CA VAL A 17 -9.59 -8.97 -4.99
C VAL A 17 -10.25 -9.01 -6.38
N ARG A 18 -9.46 -9.34 -7.39
CA ARG A 18 -9.88 -9.52 -8.79
C ARG A 18 -9.15 -10.72 -9.39
N TYR A 19 -9.57 -11.15 -10.57
CA TYR A 19 -8.88 -12.16 -11.37
C TYR A 19 -8.56 -11.59 -12.74
N THR A 20 -7.39 -11.91 -13.27
CA THR A 20 -7.02 -11.61 -14.66
C THR A 20 -7.77 -12.55 -15.63
N PRO A 21 -7.77 -12.26 -16.94
CA PRO A 21 -8.41 -13.13 -17.93
C PRO A 21 -7.90 -14.57 -17.96
N ASP A 22 -6.62 -14.78 -17.61
CA ASP A 22 -5.96 -16.09 -17.48
C ASP A 22 -6.23 -16.76 -16.11
N GLY A 23 -7.06 -16.16 -15.24
CA GLY A 23 -7.45 -16.73 -13.95
C GLY A 23 -6.47 -16.45 -12.80
N THR A 24 -5.41 -15.66 -13.04
CA THR A 24 -4.47 -15.28 -11.97
C THR A 24 -5.14 -14.30 -11.01
N MET A 25 -5.13 -14.61 -9.71
CA MET A 25 -5.67 -13.71 -8.71
C MET A 25 -4.79 -12.48 -8.53
N VAL A 26 -5.44 -11.33 -8.37
CA VAL A 26 -4.83 -10.01 -8.17
C VAL A 26 -5.49 -9.32 -6.99
N THR A 27 -4.69 -8.73 -6.10
CA THR A 27 -5.21 -7.91 -5.01
C THR A 27 -4.63 -6.52 -5.06
N ASN A 28 -5.52 -5.53 -5.12
CA ASN A 28 -5.20 -4.12 -5.17
C ASN A 28 -5.48 -3.45 -3.81
N PHE A 29 -4.57 -2.64 -3.31
CA PHE A 29 -4.80 -1.82 -2.13
C PHE A 29 -4.02 -0.50 -2.18
N ASN A 30 -4.52 0.49 -1.43
CA ASN A 30 -3.89 1.80 -1.32
C ASN A 30 -3.23 1.92 0.05
N LEU A 31 -1.94 2.25 0.07
CA LEU A 31 -1.12 2.43 1.27
C LEU A 31 -0.81 3.91 1.48
N ALA A 32 -1.18 4.44 2.63
CA ALA A 32 -0.78 5.76 3.11
C ALA A 32 0.54 5.65 3.89
N THR A 33 1.55 6.42 3.49
CA THR A 33 2.79 6.61 4.25
C THR A 33 2.89 8.06 4.69
N ASP A 34 3.19 8.28 5.97
CA ASP A 34 3.30 9.63 6.54
C ASP A 34 4.76 10.02 6.69
N GLU A 35 5.11 11.20 6.19
CA GLU A 35 6.39 11.85 6.42
C GLU A 35 6.19 13.08 7.30
N GLN A 36 7.05 13.24 8.30
CA GLN A 36 7.11 14.42 9.16
C GLN A 36 8.51 15.02 9.11
N TRP A 37 8.60 16.30 8.73
CA TRP A 37 9.86 17.04 8.75
C TRP A 37 9.61 18.49 9.17
N LYS A 38 10.69 19.21 9.45
CA LYS A 38 10.64 20.67 9.64
C LYS A 38 10.96 21.36 8.33
N ASP A 39 10.13 22.31 7.93
CA ASP A 39 10.41 23.14 6.76
C ASP A 39 11.52 24.17 7.05
N LYS A 40 11.82 25.01 6.05
CA LYS A 40 12.85 26.05 6.17
C LYS A 40 12.51 27.15 7.18
N ASN A 41 11.24 27.29 7.55
CA ASN A 41 10.76 28.27 8.53
C ASN A 41 10.73 27.68 9.95
N GLY A 42 11.07 26.39 10.10
CA GLY A 42 11.06 25.69 11.38
C GLY A 42 9.71 25.08 11.76
N GLU A 43 8.70 25.19 10.89
CA GLU A 43 7.37 24.65 11.10
C GLU A 43 7.34 23.14 10.84
N LYS A 44 6.58 22.41 11.66
CA LYS A 44 6.38 20.97 11.46
C LYS A 44 5.41 20.76 10.30
N VAL A 45 5.89 20.13 9.24
CA VAL A 45 5.06 19.72 8.10
C VAL A 45 4.82 18.21 8.20
N GLN A 46 3.56 17.82 8.07
CA GLN A 46 3.16 16.44 7.88
C GLN A 46 2.59 16.29 6.48
N LYS A 47 3.09 15.31 5.73
CA LYS A 47 2.59 14.98 4.39
C LYS A 47 2.31 13.49 4.31
N THR A 48 1.13 13.16 3.80
CA THR A 48 0.75 11.77 3.51
C THR A 48 0.94 11.51 2.03
N GLU A 49 1.65 10.43 1.71
CA GLU A 49 1.83 9.93 0.36
C GLU A 49 1.00 8.67 0.14
N TRP A 50 0.39 8.55 -1.03
CA TRP A 50 -0.50 7.44 -1.37
C TRP A 50 0.11 6.56 -2.45
N HIS A 51 0.27 5.28 -2.11
CA HIS A 51 0.84 4.27 -2.98
C HIS A 51 -0.24 3.28 -3.39
N ARG A 52 -0.40 3.04 -4.69
CA ARG A 52 -1.28 1.98 -5.20
C ARG A 52 -0.46 0.71 -5.40
N ILE A 53 -0.76 -0.32 -4.63
CA ILE A 53 -0.05 -1.60 -4.66
C ILE A 53 -0.90 -2.65 -5.38
N VAL A 54 -0.27 -3.39 -6.28
CA VAL A 54 -0.86 -4.53 -7.01
C VAL A 54 -0.05 -5.77 -6.66
N THR A 55 -0.71 -6.81 -6.18
CA THR A 55 -0.10 -8.09 -5.85
C THR A 55 -0.73 -9.20 -6.69
N PHE A 56 0.02 -10.27 -6.96
CA PHE A 56 -0.38 -11.34 -7.87
C PHE A 56 -0.24 -12.72 -7.21
N GLY A 57 -1.03 -13.69 -7.68
CA GLY A 57 -0.94 -15.10 -7.31
C GLY A 57 -1.03 -15.32 -5.80
N LYS A 58 -0.09 -16.08 -5.23
CA LYS A 58 -0.08 -16.40 -3.80
C LYS A 58 0.02 -15.16 -2.90
N LEU A 59 0.72 -14.11 -3.34
CA LEU A 59 0.80 -12.87 -2.55
C LEU A 59 -0.55 -12.15 -2.56
N ALA A 60 -1.26 -12.15 -3.69
CA ALA A 60 -2.62 -11.64 -3.76
C ALA A 60 -3.53 -12.37 -2.77
N GLU A 61 -3.43 -13.70 -2.67
CA GLU A 61 -4.22 -14.50 -1.74
C GLU A 61 -4.00 -14.09 -0.29
N ILE A 62 -2.74 -13.97 0.10
CA ILE A 62 -2.35 -13.53 1.44
C ILE A 62 -2.88 -12.12 1.69
N CYS A 63 -2.67 -11.19 0.76
CA CYS A 63 -3.12 -9.82 0.90
C CYS A 63 -4.65 -9.71 0.99
N GLY A 64 -5.40 -10.46 0.17
CA GLY A 64 -6.85 -10.45 0.14
C GLY A 64 -7.48 -11.06 1.40
N ASN A 65 -6.85 -12.08 1.99
CA ASN A 65 -7.37 -12.76 3.16
C ASN A 65 -7.05 -12.06 4.49
N TYR A 66 -5.90 -11.37 4.56
CA TYR A 66 -5.39 -10.87 5.84
C TYR A 66 -5.38 -9.34 5.99
N LEU A 67 -5.32 -8.59 4.88
CA LEU A 67 -5.33 -7.13 4.97
C LEU A 67 -6.75 -6.61 5.16
N VAL A 68 -6.91 -5.68 6.09
CA VAL A 68 -8.18 -5.00 6.39
C VAL A 68 -7.87 -3.56 6.72
N LYS A 69 -8.74 -2.62 6.30
CA LYS A 69 -8.61 -1.21 6.65
C LYS A 69 -8.58 -1.04 8.18
N GLY A 70 -7.63 -0.23 8.67
CA GLY A 70 -7.53 0.10 10.09
C GLY A 70 -6.92 -1.00 10.97
N LYS A 71 -6.58 -2.15 10.40
CA LYS A 71 -5.79 -3.19 11.07
C LYS A 71 -4.30 -2.91 10.84
N MET A 72 -3.55 -2.74 11.92
CA MET A 72 -2.09 -2.65 11.92
C MET A 72 -1.52 -3.93 12.54
#